data_AF-A0A839YFS4-F1
#
_entry.id   AF-A0A839YFS4-F1
#
_cell.length_a   1.000
_cell.length_b   1.000
_cell.length_c   1.000
_cell.angle_alpha   90.00
_cell.angle_beta   90.00
_cell.angle_gamma   90.00
#
_symmetry.space_group_name_H-M   'P 1'
#
loop_
_entity.id
_entity.type
_entity.pdbx_description
1 polymer ?
#
loop_
_entity_poly.entity_id
_entity_poly.type
_entity_poly.pdbx_seq_one_letter_code
_entity_poly.pdbx_strand_id
1 'polypeptide(L)'
;MAKAAPDGLITALDIGSSKVSAMIAQKGDGGELVVLGTGQRESRGVKRGYIADMDSTEVAVREAVEQAERIAGFNIENVWAGFSAGGLVSDEAFIEAELGGMRIEQADIDALLQEGRQSIDPAGRMVLHAQPALYTLDGLTGVKKPLGLHADRLGVHIHVIAADGSPVRNLDLCVRSAHLEVKSIIAAPVATGLACLSAEERDLGVALVEIGAGITNVSLFAGSMLVGLKSIPYGGADITDDIASAFGTTRLQAERIKCFHGSANASPRDNHEMVTIRERTDDEDSEALQITKAALIAVIRQRLEHLTSEIQAALKELKFEGPVGRQVVLTGGGAELKGIADYAQQALGRSVRVGRPKGLTGLPEAHSGPGFATLAGLAFFAASDPIDLRGLVPSQQMVHRQRGLRGFWKLVQAAKANY
;
A
#
# COMPACT_ATOMS: atom_id res chain seq x y z
N MET A 1 26.00 -8.59 22.46
CA MET A 1 26.33 -7.42 21.63
C MET A 1 25.69 -7.64 20.27
N ALA A 2 24.81 -6.74 19.83
CA ALA A 2 24.22 -6.82 18.50
C ALA A 2 25.34 -6.73 17.46
N LYS A 3 25.31 -7.57 16.44
CA LYS A 3 26.27 -7.50 15.33
C LYS A 3 25.90 -6.31 14.45
N ALA A 4 26.89 -5.67 13.83
CA ALA A 4 26.64 -4.70 12.78
C ALA A 4 25.79 -5.38 11.69
N ALA A 5 24.76 -4.67 11.20
CA ALA A 5 23.88 -5.18 10.17
C ALA A 5 24.67 -5.50 8.88
N PRO A 6 24.44 -6.67 8.26
CA PRO A 6 24.99 -6.95 6.94
C PRO A 6 24.40 -5.98 5.90
N ASP A 7 25.14 -5.74 4.82
CA ASP A 7 24.64 -4.97 3.70
C ASP A 7 23.39 -5.65 3.09
N GLY A 8 22.44 -4.82 2.64
CA GLY A 8 21.24 -5.29 1.95
C GLY A 8 20.10 -5.77 2.86
N LEU A 9 20.10 -5.41 4.15
CA LEU A 9 18.91 -5.58 4.99
C LEU A 9 17.76 -4.68 4.52
N ILE A 10 16.56 -5.26 4.53
CA ILE A 10 15.30 -4.60 4.24
C ILE A 10 14.46 -4.61 5.51
N THR A 11 14.09 -3.43 6.00
CA THR A 11 13.18 -3.30 7.14
C THR A 11 11.87 -2.68 6.68
N ALA A 12 10.82 -3.49 6.62
CA ALA A 12 9.47 -3.03 6.37
C ALA A 12 8.79 -2.63 7.69
N LEU A 13 8.10 -1.48 7.68
CA LEU A 13 7.35 -0.97 8.82
C LEU A 13 5.93 -0.59 8.37
N ASP A 14 4.92 -1.22 8.96
CA ASP A 14 3.51 -0.92 8.71
C ASP A 14 2.85 -0.35 9.97
N ILE A 15 2.36 0.89 9.89
CA ILE A 15 1.75 1.63 11.01
C ILE A 15 0.24 1.70 10.77
N GLY A 16 -0.47 0.67 11.24
CA GLY A 16 -1.92 0.56 11.12
C GLY A 16 -2.69 1.09 12.32
N SER A 17 -4.01 1.25 12.18
CA SER A 17 -4.89 1.68 13.30
C SER A 17 -5.14 0.61 14.36
N SER A 18 -4.88 -0.66 14.06
CA SER A 18 -5.02 -1.77 15.03
C SER A 18 -3.68 -2.26 15.54
N LYS A 19 -2.66 -2.30 14.69
CA LYS A 19 -1.32 -2.76 15.05
C LYS A 19 -0.26 -1.98 14.29
N VAL A 20 0.92 -1.91 14.91
CA VAL A 20 2.18 -1.58 14.25
C VAL A 20 2.96 -2.88 14.06
N SER A 21 3.53 -3.09 12.88
CA SER A 21 4.28 -4.31 12.57
C SER A 21 5.56 -4.00 11.82
N ALA A 22 6.62 -4.73 12.14
CA ALA A 22 7.94 -4.60 11.54
C ALA A 22 8.43 -5.96 11.04
N MET A 23 9.14 -5.96 9.92
CA MET A 23 9.75 -7.15 9.34
C MET A 23 11.14 -6.80 8.84
N ILE A 24 12.14 -7.57 9.29
CA ILE A 24 13.52 -7.50 8.79
C ILE A 24 13.72 -8.70 7.88
N ALA A 25 14.09 -8.44 6.64
CA ALA A 25 14.35 -9.44 5.62
C ALA A 25 15.66 -9.16 4.89
N GLN A 26 16.19 -10.18 4.22
CA GLN A 26 17.37 -10.08 3.37
C GLN A 26 17.14 -10.87 2.09
N LYS A 27 17.67 -10.36 0.99
CA LYS A 27 17.69 -11.10 -0.27
C LYS A 27 18.75 -12.20 -0.19
N GLY A 28 18.32 -13.45 -0.32
CA GLY A 28 19.21 -14.61 -0.41
C GLY A 28 19.91 -14.68 -1.76
N ASP A 29 20.91 -15.55 -1.86
CA ASP A 29 21.74 -15.72 -3.06
C ASP A 29 20.92 -16.20 -4.28
N GLY A 30 19.82 -16.93 -4.05
CA GLY A 30 18.89 -17.39 -5.10
C GLY A 30 17.86 -16.33 -5.52
N GLY A 31 17.90 -15.14 -4.94
CA GLY A 31 16.97 -14.05 -5.20
C GLY A 31 15.68 -14.11 -4.38
N GLU A 32 15.48 -15.16 -3.58
CA GLU A 32 14.39 -15.25 -2.61
C GLU A 32 14.57 -14.23 -1.48
N LEU A 33 13.45 -13.81 -0.87
CA LEU A 33 13.47 -12.88 0.24
C LEU A 33 13.27 -13.68 1.53
N VAL A 34 14.31 -13.70 2.39
CA VAL A 34 14.35 -14.47 3.63
C VAL A 34 14.04 -13.55 4.81
N VAL A 35 13.03 -13.91 5.60
CA VAL A 35 12.65 -13.19 6.82
C VAL A 35 13.61 -13.57 7.94
N LEU A 36 14.26 -12.57 8.52
CA LEU A 36 15.21 -12.73 9.63
C LEU A 36 14.56 -12.43 10.98
N GLY A 37 13.61 -11.48 11.02
CA GLY A 37 12.92 -11.10 12.24
C GLY A 37 11.59 -10.42 11.95
N THR A 38 10.64 -10.58 12.87
CA THR A 38 9.33 -9.93 12.81
C THR A 38 8.95 -9.40 14.18
N GLY A 39 8.23 -8.30 14.22
CA GLY A 39 7.73 -7.72 15.46
C GLY A 39 6.38 -7.07 15.25
N GLN A 40 5.55 -7.06 16.29
CA GLN A 40 4.26 -6.40 16.25
C GLN A 40 3.84 -5.90 17.63
N ARG A 41 3.11 -4.78 17.63
CA ARG A 41 2.48 -4.21 18.83
C ARG A 41 1.09 -3.71 18.50
N GLU A 42 0.24 -3.70 19.53
CA GLU A 42 -1.03 -2.98 19.47
C GLU A 42 -0.76 -1.51 19.14
N SER A 43 -1.52 -0.97 18.20
CA SER A 43 -1.38 0.44 17.82
C SER A 43 -2.04 1.32 18.86
N ARG A 44 -1.34 2.37 19.28
CA ARG A 44 -1.82 3.39 20.21
C ARG A 44 -1.58 4.73 19.57
N GLY A 45 -2.64 5.50 19.32
CA GLY A 45 -2.53 6.83 18.74
C GLY A 45 -2.76 6.94 17.23
N VAL A 46 -3.04 5.83 16.52
CA VAL A 46 -3.42 5.87 15.10
C VAL A 46 -4.93 5.70 14.95
N LYS A 47 -5.60 6.64 14.28
CA LYS A 47 -7.04 6.61 14.02
C LYS A 47 -7.32 6.75 12.53
N ARG A 48 -7.96 5.73 11.94
CA ARG A 48 -8.28 5.69 10.50
C ARG A 48 -7.05 6.03 9.65
N GLY A 49 -5.92 5.40 9.98
CA GLY A 49 -4.62 5.56 9.34
C GLY A 49 -3.92 6.92 9.54
N TYR A 50 -4.51 7.85 10.30
CA TYR A 50 -3.85 9.11 10.70
C TYR A 50 -3.22 8.97 12.08
N ILE A 51 -2.01 9.49 12.25
CA ILE A 51 -1.38 9.64 13.57
C ILE A 51 -2.10 10.79 14.30
N ALA A 52 -2.86 10.44 15.32
CA ALA A 52 -3.63 11.35 16.18
C ALA A 52 -2.92 11.62 17.52
N ASP A 53 -2.07 10.70 17.97
CA ASP A 53 -1.20 10.85 19.13
C ASP A 53 0.21 10.36 18.75
N MET A 54 1.15 11.30 18.66
CA MET A 54 2.51 11.06 18.20
C MET A 54 3.30 10.21 19.19
N ASP A 55 3.24 10.55 20.48
CA ASP A 55 4.06 9.92 21.52
C ASP A 55 3.66 8.46 21.70
N SER A 56 2.35 8.18 21.75
CA SER A 56 1.84 6.82 21.84
C SER A 56 2.21 5.97 20.60
N THR A 57 2.24 6.60 19.41
CA THR A 57 2.58 5.90 18.16
C THR A 57 4.07 5.60 18.08
N GLU A 58 4.92 6.56 18.48
CA GLU A 58 6.39 6.42 18.54
C GLU A 58 6.79 5.24 19.44
N VAL A 59 6.19 5.13 20.62
CA VAL A 59 6.43 4.01 21.54
C VAL A 59 6.05 2.67 20.89
N ALA A 60 4.89 2.59 20.24
CA ALA A 60 4.45 1.36 19.56
C ALA A 60 5.36 0.97 18.39
N VAL A 61 5.88 1.94 17.64
CA VAL A 61 6.88 1.74 16.58
C VAL A 61 8.17 1.18 17.15
N ARG A 62 8.73 1.83 18.17
CA ARG A 62 9.98 1.41 18.81
C ARG A 62 9.87 -0.02 19.34
N GLU A 63 8.81 -0.33 20.08
CA GLU A 63 8.59 -1.67 20.63
C GLU A 63 8.42 -2.77 19.56
N ALA A 64 7.78 -2.45 18.43
CA ALA A 64 7.62 -3.39 17.32
C ALA A 64 8.95 -3.64 16.60
N VAL A 65 9.75 -2.60 16.37
CA VAL A 65 11.06 -2.69 15.74
C VAL A 65 12.06 -3.41 16.65
N GLU A 66 12.14 -3.07 17.94
CA GLU A 66 13.00 -3.73 18.92
C GLU A 66 12.73 -5.25 18.99
N GLN A 67 11.47 -5.67 18.84
CA GLN A 67 11.13 -7.09 18.78
C GLN A 67 11.70 -7.75 17.51
N ALA A 68 11.56 -7.10 16.35
CA ALA A 68 12.09 -7.61 15.10
C ALA A 68 13.62 -7.69 15.13
N GLU A 69 14.30 -6.65 15.62
CA GLU A 69 15.76 -6.59 15.80
C GLU A 69 16.28 -7.69 16.72
N ARG A 70 15.60 -7.93 17.85
CA ARG A 70 15.98 -8.99 18.79
C ARG A 70 15.94 -10.38 18.15
N ILE A 71 14.93 -10.64 17.31
CA ILE A 71 14.80 -11.93 16.62
C ILE A 71 15.84 -12.03 15.49
N ALA A 72 16.06 -10.94 14.75
CA ALA A 72 17.04 -10.90 13.65
C ALA A 72 18.50 -10.92 14.14
N GLY A 73 18.77 -10.41 15.35
CA GLY A 73 20.12 -10.28 15.91
C GLY A 73 20.92 -9.07 15.41
N PHE A 74 20.25 -8.11 14.77
CA PHE A 74 20.84 -6.92 14.17
C PHE A 74 20.07 -5.67 14.59
N ASN A 75 20.78 -4.56 14.71
CA ASN A 75 20.15 -3.24 14.83
C ASN A 75 19.90 -2.70 13.42
N ILE A 76 18.81 -1.97 13.24
CA ILE A 76 18.43 -1.37 11.97
C ILE A 76 18.36 0.16 12.11
N GLU A 77 18.68 0.84 11.02
CA GLU A 77 18.61 2.31 10.97
C GLU A 77 17.57 2.78 9.97
N ASN A 78 17.38 2.05 8.86
CA ASN A 78 16.55 2.50 7.75
C ASN A 78 15.30 1.64 7.60
N VAL A 79 14.15 2.26 7.36
CA VAL A 79 12.88 1.58 7.14
C VAL A 79 12.15 2.03 5.87
N TRP A 80 11.42 1.10 5.28
CA TRP A 80 10.40 1.36 4.26
C TRP A 80 9.04 1.34 4.94
N ALA A 81 8.40 2.50 5.02
CA ALA A 81 7.17 2.69 5.78
C ALA A 81 5.93 2.60 4.88
N GLY A 82 4.91 1.85 5.30
CA GLY A 82 3.61 1.79 4.64
C GLY A 82 2.72 2.98 5.00
N PHE A 83 1.95 3.46 4.02
CA PHE A 83 0.97 4.53 4.21
C PHE A 83 -0.34 4.23 3.48
N SER A 84 -1.45 4.20 4.23
CA SER A 84 -2.76 3.74 3.73
C SER A 84 -3.88 4.79 3.82
N ALA A 85 -3.56 6.03 4.21
CA ALA A 85 -4.50 7.09 4.58
C ALA A 85 -4.29 8.39 3.78
N GLY A 86 -4.77 9.54 4.29
CA GLY A 86 -4.41 10.86 3.76
C GLY A 86 -4.85 11.15 2.33
N GLY A 87 -6.04 10.67 1.94
CA GLY A 87 -6.59 10.98 0.63
C GLY A 87 -5.73 10.47 -0.53
N LEU A 88 -5.19 9.25 -0.40
CA LEU A 88 -4.45 8.60 -1.47
C LEU A 88 -5.22 8.65 -2.79
N VAL A 89 -4.54 9.09 -3.84
CA VAL A 89 -5.05 9.12 -5.20
C VAL A 89 -4.07 8.45 -6.14
N SER A 90 -4.61 7.86 -7.20
CA SER A 90 -3.87 7.32 -8.33
C SER A 90 -4.23 8.16 -9.55
N ASP A 91 -3.21 8.60 -10.28
CA ASP A 91 -3.33 9.34 -11.52
C ASP A 91 -2.35 8.78 -12.57
N GLU A 92 -2.53 9.19 -13.81
CA GLU A 92 -1.70 8.78 -14.93
C GLU A 92 -1.26 10.02 -15.73
N ALA A 93 0.05 10.19 -15.87
CA ALA A 93 0.64 11.17 -16.78
C ALA A 93 1.16 10.46 -18.05
N PHE A 94 0.85 11.02 -19.22
CA PHE A 94 1.36 10.51 -20.50
C PHE A 94 2.17 11.59 -21.19
N ILE A 95 3.41 11.24 -21.58
CA ILE A 95 4.31 12.12 -22.34
C ILE A 95 4.82 11.37 -23.56
N GLU A 96 5.05 12.10 -24.64
CA GLU A 96 5.47 11.58 -25.93
C GLU A 96 6.46 12.51 -26.61
N ALA A 97 7.54 11.94 -27.14
CA ALA A 97 8.58 12.64 -27.87
C ALA A 97 8.68 12.15 -29.33
N GLU A 98 9.01 13.06 -30.24
CA GLU A 98 9.30 12.72 -31.64
C GLU A 98 10.76 12.27 -31.79
N LEU A 99 10.95 11.11 -32.43
CA LEU A 99 12.25 10.51 -32.72
C LEU A 99 12.58 10.47 -34.22
N GLY A 100 11.59 10.69 -35.09
CA GLY A 100 11.79 10.77 -36.54
C GLY A 100 12.28 9.46 -37.18
N GLY A 101 11.82 8.31 -36.66
CA GLY A 101 12.09 6.99 -37.20
C GLY A 101 13.45 6.41 -36.78
N MET A 102 14.14 7.10 -35.87
CA MET A 102 15.45 6.67 -35.38
C MET A 102 15.34 5.48 -34.42
N ARG A 103 16.47 4.77 -34.27
CA ARG A 103 16.61 3.72 -33.26
C ARG A 103 16.62 4.37 -31.88
N ILE A 104 15.75 3.92 -30.99
CA ILE A 104 15.64 4.39 -29.61
C ILE A 104 16.90 4.03 -28.84
N GLU A 105 17.59 5.05 -28.33
CA GLU A 105 18.74 4.93 -27.45
C GLU A 105 18.36 5.18 -25.98
N GLN A 106 19.25 4.84 -25.05
CA GLN A 106 19.02 5.07 -23.62
C GLN A 106 18.84 6.57 -23.32
N ALA A 107 19.54 7.44 -24.06
CA ALA A 107 19.43 8.88 -23.91
C ALA A 107 18.02 9.41 -24.24
N ASP A 108 17.34 8.80 -25.23
CA ASP A 108 15.98 9.17 -25.60
C ASP A 108 14.99 8.80 -24.48
N ILE A 109 15.17 7.60 -23.90
CA ILE A 109 14.37 7.12 -22.77
C ILE A 109 14.59 8.03 -21.56
N ASP A 110 15.85 8.33 -21.21
CA ASP A 110 16.19 9.17 -20.07
C ASP A 110 15.62 10.59 -20.22
N ALA A 111 15.69 11.16 -21.43
CA ALA A 111 15.13 12.47 -21.73
C ALA A 111 13.60 12.47 -21.59
N LEU A 112 12.92 11.46 -22.14
CA LEU A 112 11.48 11.32 -22.03
C LEU A 112 11.02 11.14 -20.58
N LEU A 113 11.73 10.34 -19.78
CA LEU A 113 11.44 10.16 -18.36
C LEU A 113 11.69 11.45 -17.56
N GLN A 114 12.70 12.23 -17.92
CA GLN A 114 12.97 13.53 -17.30
C GLN A 114 11.86 14.55 -17.60
N GLU A 115 11.37 14.60 -18.84
CA GLU A 115 10.22 15.41 -19.22
C GLU A 115 8.96 14.95 -18.48
N GLY A 116 8.73 13.63 -18.46
CA GLY A 116 7.68 12.97 -17.68
C GLY A 116 7.68 13.34 -16.21
N ARG A 117 8.85 13.45 -15.58
CA ARG A 117 8.95 13.92 -14.20
C ARG A 117 8.51 15.38 -14.05
N GLN A 118 8.88 16.24 -14.99
CA GLN A 118 8.57 17.68 -14.94
C GLN A 118 7.09 17.97 -15.20
N SER A 119 6.40 17.09 -15.92
CA SER A 119 4.97 17.23 -16.21
C SER A 119 4.05 16.76 -15.07
N ILE A 120 4.58 16.10 -14.03
CA ILE A 120 3.76 15.64 -12.90
C ILE A 120 3.31 16.86 -12.08
N ASP A 121 2.02 17.19 -12.16
CA ASP A 121 1.37 18.14 -11.27
C ASP A 121 0.60 17.40 -10.17
N PRO A 122 1.07 17.40 -8.92
CA PRO A 122 0.38 16.72 -7.84
C PRO A 122 -0.83 17.50 -7.29
N ALA A 123 -1.20 18.64 -7.88
CA ALA A 123 -2.33 19.48 -7.45
C ALA A 123 -2.29 19.81 -5.93
N GLY A 124 -1.10 20.15 -5.43
CA GLY A 124 -0.85 20.47 -4.02
C GLY A 124 -0.68 19.26 -3.08
N ARG A 125 -0.76 18.02 -3.60
CA ARG A 125 -0.45 16.79 -2.86
C ARG A 125 1.05 16.49 -2.87
N MET A 126 1.45 15.54 -2.03
CA MET A 126 2.79 14.97 -2.02
C MET A 126 2.82 13.69 -2.86
N VAL A 127 3.74 13.62 -3.82
CA VAL A 127 3.93 12.41 -4.65
C VAL A 127 4.65 11.33 -3.84
N LEU A 128 3.99 10.20 -3.67
CA LEU A 128 4.51 9.01 -3.00
C LEU A 128 5.16 8.02 -3.95
N HIS A 129 4.73 7.97 -5.21
CA HIS A 129 5.35 7.15 -6.26
C HIS A 129 5.14 7.81 -7.62
N ALA A 130 6.15 7.78 -8.48
CA ALA A 130 6.04 8.13 -9.89
C ALA A 130 6.73 7.03 -10.70
N GLN A 131 5.97 6.02 -11.13
CA GLN A 131 6.53 4.82 -11.74
C GLN A 131 6.21 4.79 -13.23
N PRO A 132 7.23 4.71 -14.11
CA PRO A 132 6.99 4.50 -15.53
C PRO A 132 6.40 3.11 -15.73
N ALA A 133 5.31 3.04 -16.48
CA ALA A 133 4.54 1.85 -16.74
C ALA A 133 4.98 1.20 -18.05
N LEU A 134 4.22 1.46 -19.11
CA LEU A 134 4.44 0.92 -20.44
C LEU A 134 4.73 2.06 -21.40
N TYR A 135 5.59 1.77 -22.38
CA TYR A 135 5.89 2.67 -23.47
C TYR A 135 4.89 2.48 -24.61
N THR A 136 4.76 3.54 -25.40
CA THR A 136 3.96 3.59 -26.62
C THR A 136 4.87 3.89 -27.79
N LEU A 137 4.82 3.10 -28.87
CA LEU A 137 5.62 3.30 -30.09
C LEU A 137 4.68 3.49 -31.27
N ASP A 138 4.65 4.69 -31.87
CA ASP A 138 3.81 4.98 -33.05
C ASP A 138 2.32 4.60 -32.84
N GLY A 139 1.82 4.77 -31.61
CA GLY A 139 0.46 4.38 -31.20
C GLY A 139 0.30 2.93 -30.72
N LEU A 140 1.32 2.08 -30.86
CA LEU A 140 1.34 0.74 -30.26
C LEU A 140 1.63 0.85 -28.75
N THR A 141 0.61 0.65 -27.93
CA THR A 141 0.70 0.66 -26.46
C THR A 141 1.22 -0.67 -25.90
N GLY A 142 1.83 -0.64 -24.72
CA GLY A 142 2.16 -1.86 -23.96
C GLY A 142 3.60 -2.34 -24.15
N VAL A 143 4.48 -1.52 -24.70
CA VAL A 143 5.88 -1.86 -24.92
C VAL A 143 6.65 -1.77 -23.60
N LYS A 144 7.14 -2.90 -23.07
CA LYS A 144 7.90 -2.92 -21.81
C LYS A 144 9.35 -2.44 -21.96
N LYS A 145 9.98 -2.73 -23.10
CA LYS A 145 11.40 -2.42 -23.37
C LYS A 145 11.53 -1.77 -24.76
N PRO A 146 11.54 -0.44 -24.85
CA PRO A 146 11.60 0.27 -26.14
C PRO A 146 13.04 0.35 -26.70
N LEU A 147 14.06 0.18 -25.85
CA LEU A 147 15.47 0.33 -26.21
C LEU A 147 15.84 -0.55 -27.42
N GLY A 148 16.37 0.11 -28.46
CA GLY A 148 16.84 -0.54 -29.68
C GLY A 148 15.78 -0.77 -30.75
N LEU A 149 14.51 -0.48 -30.48
CA LEU A 149 13.44 -0.45 -31.49
C LEU A 149 13.51 0.85 -32.29
N HIS A 150 12.85 0.91 -33.45
CA HIS A 150 12.71 2.14 -34.24
C HIS A 150 11.29 2.64 -34.13
N ALA A 151 11.11 3.94 -33.95
CA ALA A 151 9.79 4.58 -33.92
C ALA A 151 9.89 6.03 -34.38
N ASP A 152 8.81 6.54 -34.96
CA ASP A 152 8.65 7.98 -35.20
C ASP A 152 8.36 8.72 -33.90
N ARG A 153 7.62 8.10 -32.98
CA ARG A 153 7.19 8.68 -31.70
C ARG A 153 7.36 7.66 -30.57
N LEU A 154 7.94 8.10 -29.47
CA LEU A 154 8.11 7.33 -28.24
C LEU A 154 7.33 8.00 -27.12
N GLY A 155 6.32 7.30 -26.59
CA GLY A 155 5.52 7.71 -25.45
C GLY A 155 5.79 6.86 -24.21
N VAL A 156 5.48 7.41 -23.04
CA VAL A 156 5.53 6.71 -21.76
C VAL A 156 4.33 7.09 -20.90
N HIS A 157 3.70 6.07 -20.33
CA HIS A 157 2.70 6.22 -19.29
C HIS A 157 3.39 6.20 -17.93
N ILE A 158 3.08 7.15 -17.05
CA ILE A 158 3.65 7.27 -15.71
C ILE A 158 2.50 7.24 -14.71
N HIS A 159 2.47 6.20 -13.88
CA HIS A 159 1.50 6.13 -12.79
C HIS A 159 2.02 6.91 -11.60
N VAL A 160 1.21 7.87 -11.19
CA VAL A 160 1.51 8.77 -10.08
C VAL A 160 0.59 8.41 -8.93
N ILE A 161 1.17 8.17 -7.77
CA ILE A 161 0.42 8.01 -6.53
C ILE A 161 0.77 9.17 -5.62
N ALA A 162 -0.24 9.87 -5.15
CA ALA A 162 -0.09 11.05 -4.30
C ALA A 162 -1.03 11.00 -3.11
N ALA A 163 -0.68 11.75 -2.06
CA ALA A 163 -1.47 11.88 -0.83
C ALA A 163 -1.34 13.29 -0.26
N ASP A 164 -2.22 13.63 0.66
CA ASP A 164 -2.15 14.89 1.39
C ASP A 164 -0.83 14.98 2.17
N GLY A 165 -0.13 16.12 2.07
CA GLY A 165 1.23 16.23 2.58
C GLY A 165 1.34 16.18 4.11
N SER A 166 0.36 16.69 4.85
CA SER A 166 0.43 16.74 6.32
C SER A 166 0.39 15.35 6.97
N PRO A 167 -0.53 14.44 6.61
CA PRO A 167 -0.49 13.05 7.08
C PRO A 167 0.83 12.33 6.80
N VAL A 168 1.41 12.52 5.60
CA VAL A 168 2.69 11.89 5.22
C VAL A 168 3.84 12.43 6.05
N ARG A 169 3.89 13.75 6.29
CA ARG A 169 4.90 14.37 7.18
C ARG A 169 4.78 13.91 8.63
N ASN A 170 3.57 13.69 9.13
CA ASN A 170 3.38 13.16 10.47
C ASN A 170 3.91 11.73 10.59
N LEU A 171 3.73 10.90 9.55
CA LEU A 171 4.32 9.56 9.50
C LEU A 171 5.85 9.63 9.51
N ASP A 172 6.45 10.46 8.65
CA ASP A 172 7.90 10.65 8.59
C ASP A 172 8.46 11.09 9.95
N LEU A 173 7.83 12.10 10.56
CA LEU A 173 8.22 12.59 11.87
C LEU A 173 8.13 11.50 12.94
N CYS A 174 7.04 10.73 12.98
CA CYS A 174 6.86 9.65 13.95
C CYS A 174 7.97 8.60 13.86
N VAL A 175 8.32 8.18 12.65
CA VAL A 175 9.37 7.18 12.42
C VAL A 175 10.73 7.74 12.83
N ARG A 176 11.03 9.00 12.48
CA ARG A 176 12.27 9.68 12.89
C ARG A 176 12.38 9.87 14.40
N SER A 177 11.28 10.17 15.07
CA SER A 177 11.21 10.26 16.53
C SER A 177 11.50 8.92 17.23
N ALA A 178 11.24 7.79 16.56
CA ALA A 178 11.61 6.46 17.05
C ALA A 178 13.10 6.11 16.77
N HIS A 179 13.94 7.08 16.41
CA HIS A 179 15.36 6.91 16.07
C HIS A 179 15.61 6.06 14.82
N LEU A 180 14.71 6.16 13.84
CA LEU A 180 14.80 5.46 12.56
C LEU A 180 14.83 6.45 11.40
N GLU A 181 15.54 6.12 10.33
CA GLU A 181 15.55 6.86 9.08
C GLU A 181 14.51 6.28 8.11
N VAL A 182 13.73 7.16 7.49
CA VAL A 182 12.74 6.78 6.48
C VAL A 182 13.42 6.74 5.12
N LYS A 183 13.62 5.53 4.59
CA LYS A 183 14.18 5.35 3.26
C LYS A 183 13.17 5.71 2.16
N SER A 184 11.92 5.28 2.35
CA SER A 184 10.81 5.63 1.48
C SER A 184 9.47 5.39 2.18
N ILE A 185 8.48 6.22 1.85
CA ILE A 185 7.09 6.02 2.24
C ILE A 185 6.35 5.45 1.03
N ILE A 186 5.76 4.28 1.22
CA ILE A 186 5.12 3.51 0.17
C ILE A 186 3.62 3.51 0.41
N ALA A 187 2.84 3.90 -0.59
CA ALA A 187 1.41 3.67 -0.59
C ALA A 187 1.09 2.18 -0.37
N ALA A 188 0.46 1.87 0.76
CA ALA A 188 0.18 0.51 1.22
C ALA A 188 -0.48 -0.35 0.12
N PRO A 189 -1.48 0.13 -0.65
CA PRO A 189 -2.10 -0.73 -1.66
C PRO A 189 -1.13 -1.25 -2.73
N VAL A 190 -0.10 -0.46 -3.10
CA VAL A 190 0.95 -0.90 -4.04
C VAL A 190 1.72 -2.08 -3.47
N ALA A 191 2.17 -1.93 -2.22
CA ALA A 191 2.87 -2.97 -1.48
C ALA A 191 1.98 -4.22 -1.34
N THR A 192 0.76 -4.07 -0.85
CA THR A 192 -0.21 -5.14 -0.63
C THR A 192 -0.47 -5.96 -1.92
N GLY A 193 -0.55 -5.28 -3.07
CA GLY A 193 -0.70 -5.91 -4.38
C GLY A 193 0.49 -6.80 -4.77
N LEU A 194 1.71 -6.47 -4.34
CA LEU A 194 2.89 -7.32 -4.57
C LEU A 194 2.84 -8.63 -3.78
N ALA A 195 2.27 -8.60 -2.57
CA ALA A 195 2.21 -9.77 -1.70
C ALA A 195 1.03 -10.73 -1.99
N CYS A 196 -0.11 -10.20 -2.42
CA CYS A 196 -1.37 -10.97 -2.49
C CYS A 196 -1.83 -11.36 -3.90
N LEU A 197 -1.33 -10.66 -4.92
CA LEU A 197 -1.74 -10.86 -6.31
C LEU A 197 -0.64 -11.58 -7.09
N SER A 198 -1.05 -12.48 -7.98
CA SER A 198 -0.14 -13.06 -8.96
C SER A 198 0.25 -12.01 -10.01
N ALA A 199 1.35 -12.24 -10.72
CA ALA A 199 1.74 -11.38 -11.84
C ALA A 199 0.65 -11.35 -12.93
N GLU A 200 -0.01 -12.49 -13.18
CA GLU A 200 -1.09 -12.61 -14.16
C GLU A 200 -2.35 -11.82 -13.74
N GLU A 201 -2.74 -11.90 -12.46
CA GLU A 201 -3.88 -11.12 -11.95
C GLU A 201 -3.64 -9.61 -12.11
N ARG A 202 -2.43 -9.13 -11.78
CA ARG A 202 -2.07 -7.71 -11.94
C ARG A 202 -1.98 -7.27 -13.40
N ASP A 203 -1.62 -8.18 -14.31
CA ASP A 203 -1.50 -7.88 -15.73
C ASP A 203 -2.88 -7.81 -16.40
N LEU A 204 -3.72 -8.84 -16.18
CA LEU A 204 -5.04 -8.99 -16.82
C LEU A 204 -6.11 -8.03 -16.28
N GLY A 205 -6.03 -7.66 -15.00
CA GLY A 205 -7.04 -6.83 -14.36
C GLY A 205 -7.64 -7.48 -13.12
N VAL A 206 -7.39 -6.91 -11.93
CA VAL A 206 -7.94 -7.41 -10.66
C VAL A 206 -8.26 -6.26 -9.72
N ALA A 207 -9.32 -6.41 -8.93
CA ALA A 207 -9.62 -5.50 -7.83
C ALA A 207 -9.07 -6.08 -6.51
N LEU A 208 -8.25 -5.31 -5.80
CA LEU A 208 -7.77 -5.63 -4.47
C LEU A 208 -8.55 -4.78 -3.45
N VAL A 209 -9.17 -5.42 -2.47
CA VAL A 209 -9.90 -4.77 -1.39
C VAL A 209 -9.20 -5.09 -0.08
N GLU A 210 -8.44 -4.13 0.44
CA GLU A 210 -7.71 -4.23 1.71
C GLU A 210 -8.60 -3.71 2.84
N ILE A 211 -9.21 -4.62 3.61
CA ILE A 211 -10.07 -4.30 4.75
C ILE A 211 -9.19 -4.19 5.99
N GLY A 212 -8.75 -2.97 6.30
CA GLY A 212 -8.01 -2.64 7.51
C GLY A 212 -8.93 -2.47 8.73
N ALA A 213 -8.38 -2.00 9.84
CA ALA A 213 -9.15 -1.73 11.04
C ALA A 213 -10.02 -0.46 10.91
N GLY A 214 -9.44 0.65 10.43
CA GLY A 214 -10.15 1.93 10.32
C GLY A 214 -10.38 2.44 8.89
N ILE A 215 -9.77 1.80 7.89
CA ILE A 215 -9.89 2.13 6.47
C ILE A 215 -10.02 0.84 5.67
N THR A 216 -10.81 0.89 4.61
CA THR A 216 -10.82 -0.11 3.53
C THR A 216 -10.35 0.54 2.24
N ASN A 217 -9.31 0.01 1.61
CA ASN A 217 -8.80 0.52 0.34
C ASN A 217 -9.23 -0.39 -0.80
N VAL A 218 -9.90 0.16 -1.81
CA VAL A 218 -10.29 -0.51 -3.05
C VAL A 218 -9.35 -0.06 -4.15
N SER A 219 -8.55 -0.99 -4.69
CA SER A 219 -7.52 -0.69 -5.68
C SER A 219 -7.72 -1.53 -6.93
N LEU A 220 -7.48 -0.95 -8.10
CA LEU A 220 -7.49 -1.66 -9.36
C LEU A 220 -6.07 -1.82 -9.87
N PHE A 221 -5.73 -3.05 -10.24
CA PHE A 221 -4.48 -3.37 -10.91
C PHE A 221 -4.76 -3.79 -12.34
N ALA A 222 -4.02 -3.25 -13.30
CA ALA A 222 -4.02 -3.66 -14.70
C ALA A 222 -2.65 -3.32 -15.31
N GLY A 223 -2.18 -4.12 -16.28
CA GLY A 223 -0.87 -3.89 -16.89
C GLY A 223 0.30 -3.93 -15.90
N SER A 224 0.15 -4.71 -14.81
CA SER A 224 1.10 -4.79 -13.70
C SER A 224 1.21 -3.53 -12.82
N MET A 225 0.33 -2.54 -13.01
CA MET A 225 0.35 -1.25 -12.32
C MET A 225 -0.93 -1.03 -11.52
N LEU A 226 -0.86 -0.16 -10.51
CA LEU A 226 -2.03 0.35 -9.81
C LEU A 226 -2.62 1.50 -10.64
N VAL A 227 -3.83 1.31 -11.17
CA VAL A 227 -4.48 2.21 -12.12
C VAL A 227 -5.73 2.90 -11.56
N GLY A 228 -6.13 2.54 -10.34
CA GLY A 228 -7.28 3.12 -9.68
C GLY A 228 -7.24 2.85 -8.19
N LEU A 229 -7.70 3.82 -7.39
CA LEU A 229 -7.70 3.74 -5.94
C LEU A 229 -8.84 4.54 -5.35
N LYS A 230 -9.55 3.94 -4.39
CA LYS A 230 -10.55 4.60 -3.57
C LYS A 230 -10.40 4.13 -2.12
N SER A 231 -10.32 5.08 -1.19
CA SER A 231 -10.32 4.79 0.25
C SER A 231 -11.71 5.00 0.83
N ILE A 232 -12.19 4.01 1.57
CA ILE A 232 -13.45 4.02 2.31
C ILE A 232 -13.12 4.14 3.79
N PRO A 233 -13.66 5.14 4.52
CA PRO A 233 -13.32 5.37 5.92
C PRO A 233 -14.13 4.44 6.86
N TYR A 234 -14.11 3.15 6.57
CA TYR A 234 -14.71 2.09 7.37
C TYR A 234 -13.81 0.85 7.32
N GLY A 235 -13.73 0.10 8.41
CA GLY A 235 -12.96 -1.13 8.49
C GLY A 235 -13.47 -2.09 9.56
N GLY A 236 -12.64 -3.05 9.94
CA GLY A 236 -12.98 -4.08 10.92
C GLY A 236 -13.24 -3.55 12.33
N ALA A 237 -12.76 -2.35 12.68
CA ALA A 237 -13.02 -1.72 13.97
C ALA A 237 -14.45 -1.15 14.05
N ASP A 238 -15.07 -0.76 12.92
CA ASP A 238 -16.47 -0.34 12.92
C ASP A 238 -17.41 -1.53 13.21
N ILE A 239 -17.04 -2.74 12.80
CA ILE A 239 -17.76 -3.98 13.21
C ILE A 239 -17.64 -4.16 14.73
N THR A 240 -16.46 -3.93 15.29
CA THR A 240 -16.22 -4.02 16.73
C THR A 240 -17.02 -2.99 17.52
N ASP A 241 -17.12 -1.76 17.02
CA ASP A 241 -17.91 -0.70 17.64
C ASP A 241 -19.41 -1.03 17.63
N ASP A 242 -19.92 -1.62 16.55
CA ASP A 242 -21.31 -2.07 16.49
C ASP A 242 -21.60 -3.20 17.48
N ILE A 243 -20.69 -4.18 17.59
CA ILE A 243 -20.81 -5.27 18.57
C ILE A 243 -20.79 -4.71 20.00
N ALA A 244 -19.86 -3.81 20.29
CA ALA A 244 -19.76 -3.15 21.60
C ALA A 244 -21.06 -2.42 21.95
N SER A 245 -21.60 -1.66 21.00
CA SER A 245 -22.85 -0.92 21.18
C SER A 245 -24.07 -1.82 21.31
N ALA A 246 -24.16 -2.89 20.52
CA ALA A 246 -25.33 -3.78 20.50
C ALA A 246 -25.46 -4.62 21.78
N PHE A 247 -24.34 -5.01 22.38
CA PHE A 247 -24.31 -5.88 23.56
C PHE A 247 -23.86 -5.17 24.84
N GLY A 248 -23.68 -3.85 24.81
CA GLY A 248 -23.29 -3.07 26.00
C GLY A 248 -21.95 -3.49 26.59
N THR A 249 -20.96 -3.83 25.74
CA THR A 249 -19.66 -4.36 26.16
C THR A 249 -18.50 -3.42 25.76
N THR A 250 -17.31 -3.63 26.33
CA THR A 250 -16.13 -2.84 25.95
C THR A 250 -15.64 -3.21 24.54
N ARG A 251 -14.97 -2.27 23.85
CA ARG A 251 -14.33 -2.55 22.55
C ARG A 251 -13.37 -3.74 22.58
N LEU A 252 -12.62 -3.88 23.68
CA LEU A 252 -11.68 -4.99 23.86
C LEU A 252 -12.41 -6.34 23.90
N GLN A 253 -13.53 -6.42 24.59
CA GLN A 253 -14.36 -7.63 24.64
C GLN A 253 -15.05 -7.89 23.30
N ALA A 254 -15.60 -6.85 22.68
CA ALA A 254 -16.21 -6.92 21.36
C ALA A 254 -15.22 -7.46 20.30
N GLU A 255 -13.98 -6.97 20.29
CA GLU A 255 -12.94 -7.44 19.37
C GLU A 255 -12.64 -8.93 19.61
N ARG A 256 -12.52 -9.33 20.87
CA ARG A 256 -12.29 -10.74 21.22
C ARG A 256 -13.42 -11.62 20.72
N ILE A 257 -14.68 -11.32 21.03
CA ILE A 257 -15.79 -12.18 20.58
C ILE A 257 -15.95 -12.16 19.05
N LYS A 258 -15.65 -11.04 18.38
CA LYS A 258 -15.58 -10.97 16.91
C LYS A 258 -14.53 -11.92 16.36
N CYS A 259 -13.32 -11.92 16.91
CA CYS A 259 -12.22 -12.79 16.46
C CYS A 259 -12.48 -14.27 16.75
N PHE A 260 -13.03 -14.63 17.92
CA PHE A 260 -13.24 -16.02 18.31
C PHE A 260 -14.53 -16.64 17.74
N HIS A 261 -15.61 -15.86 17.66
CA HIS A 261 -16.96 -16.37 17.34
C HIS A 261 -17.62 -15.70 16.13
N GLY A 262 -17.02 -14.63 15.60
CA GLY A 262 -17.56 -13.89 14.46
C GLY A 262 -17.56 -14.70 13.16
N SER A 263 -18.60 -14.49 12.36
CA SER A 263 -18.78 -15.11 11.06
C SER A 263 -19.63 -14.20 10.18
N ALA A 264 -19.35 -14.16 8.88
CA ALA A 264 -20.20 -13.54 7.87
C ALA A 264 -21.35 -14.46 7.45
N ASN A 265 -21.21 -15.77 7.67
CA ASN A 265 -22.21 -16.78 7.34
C ASN A 265 -23.00 -17.17 8.59
N ALA A 266 -24.33 -17.25 8.46
CA ALA A 266 -25.22 -17.71 9.52
C ALA A 266 -25.68 -19.15 9.26
N SER A 267 -25.81 -19.93 10.34
CA SER A 267 -26.32 -21.30 10.35
C SER A 267 -27.47 -21.44 11.36
N PRO A 268 -28.48 -22.30 11.14
CA PRO A 268 -29.53 -22.55 12.12
C PRO A 268 -29.01 -22.98 13.50
N ARG A 269 -27.85 -23.67 13.55
CA ARG A 269 -27.21 -24.10 14.81
C ARG A 269 -26.75 -22.92 15.68
N ASP A 270 -26.44 -21.78 15.07
CA ASP A 270 -25.92 -20.61 15.78
C ASP A 270 -26.97 -19.98 16.73
N ASN A 271 -28.26 -20.31 16.56
CA ASN A 271 -29.33 -19.87 17.47
C ASN A 271 -29.27 -20.55 18.85
N HIS A 272 -28.60 -21.69 18.95
CA HIS A 272 -28.48 -22.47 20.18
C HIS A 272 -27.06 -22.44 20.76
N GLU A 273 -26.09 -21.88 20.04
CA GLU A 273 -24.72 -21.70 20.52
C GLU A 273 -24.63 -20.38 21.30
N MET A 274 -24.33 -20.47 22.60
CA MET A 274 -24.16 -19.31 23.47
C MET A 274 -22.70 -18.86 23.50
N VAL A 275 -22.50 -17.54 23.45
CA VAL A 275 -21.20 -16.86 23.60
C VAL A 275 -21.24 -16.07 24.89
N THR A 276 -20.30 -16.35 25.79
CA THR A 276 -20.20 -15.68 27.08
C THR A 276 -19.27 -14.48 26.98
N ILE A 277 -19.77 -13.31 27.36
CA ILE A 277 -19.02 -12.07 27.47
C ILE A 277 -18.70 -11.86 28.95
N ARG A 278 -17.45 -12.11 29.34
CA ARG A 278 -17.00 -11.91 30.73
C ARG A 278 -16.42 -10.52 30.91
N GLU A 279 -16.92 -9.78 31.89
CA GLU A 279 -16.26 -8.58 32.41
C GLU A 279 -14.98 -8.99 33.17
N ARG A 280 -13.88 -8.27 32.95
CA ARG A 280 -12.71 -8.32 33.83
C ARG A 280 -12.91 -7.28 34.93
N THR A 281 -13.91 -7.49 35.76
CA THR A 281 -14.05 -6.80 37.05
C THR A 281 -13.65 -7.78 38.14
N ASP A 282 -12.96 -7.31 39.18
CA ASP A 282 -12.63 -8.11 40.37
C ASP A 282 -13.88 -8.41 41.24
N ASP A 283 -15.07 -7.99 40.79
CA ASP A 283 -16.35 -8.37 41.35
C ASP A 283 -16.74 -9.77 40.86
N GLU A 284 -16.58 -10.77 41.73
CA GLU A 284 -17.03 -12.15 41.52
C GLU A 284 -18.55 -12.27 41.30
N ASP A 285 -19.31 -11.20 41.59
CA ASP A 285 -20.78 -11.13 41.48
C ASP A 285 -21.29 -10.53 40.14
N SER A 286 -20.43 -10.12 39.19
CA SER A 286 -20.92 -9.63 37.88
C SER A 286 -21.42 -10.79 37.01
N GLU A 287 -22.73 -10.84 36.76
CA GLU A 287 -23.35 -11.85 35.88
C GLU A 287 -22.76 -11.75 34.47
N ALA A 288 -22.11 -12.82 34.01
CA ALA A 288 -21.55 -12.86 32.66
C ALA A 288 -22.66 -12.79 31.61
N LEU A 289 -22.68 -11.71 30.83
CA LEU A 289 -23.63 -11.53 29.73
C LEU A 289 -23.49 -12.69 28.72
N GLN A 290 -24.59 -13.36 28.42
CA GLN A 290 -24.62 -14.41 27.39
C GLN A 290 -25.46 -13.96 26.21
N ILE A 291 -24.90 -14.09 25.01
CA ILE A 291 -25.59 -13.81 23.75
C ILE A 291 -25.58 -15.06 22.89
N THR A 292 -26.55 -15.21 22.00
CA THR A 292 -26.46 -16.26 20.99
C THR A 292 -25.44 -15.85 19.92
N LYS A 293 -24.74 -16.83 19.36
CA LYS A 293 -23.85 -16.59 18.22
C LYS A 293 -24.60 -16.04 17.01
N ALA A 294 -25.85 -16.44 16.82
CA ALA A 294 -26.73 -15.87 15.79
C ALA A 294 -26.92 -14.36 15.97
N ALA A 295 -27.09 -13.87 17.20
CA ALA A 295 -27.20 -12.43 17.47
C ALA A 295 -25.89 -11.69 17.13
N LEU A 296 -24.73 -12.24 17.49
CA LEU A 296 -23.42 -11.69 17.12
C LEU A 296 -23.27 -11.61 15.59
N ILE A 297 -23.59 -12.69 14.88
CA ILE A 297 -23.51 -12.74 13.42
C ILE A 297 -24.46 -11.72 12.77
N ALA A 298 -25.65 -11.50 13.33
CA ALA A 298 -26.60 -10.52 12.81
C ALA A 298 -26.02 -9.10 12.83
N VAL A 299 -25.39 -8.70 13.94
CA VAL A 299 -24.72 -7.38 14.06
C VAL A 299 -23.57 -7.25 13.06
N ILE A 300 -22.73 -8.30 12.95
CA ILE A 300 -21.62 -8.33 11.99
C ILE A 300 -22.14 -8.17 10.56
N ARG A 301 -23.18 -8.93 10.18
CA ARG A 301 -23.73 -8.90 8.81
C ARG A 301 -24.34 -7.55 8.44
N GLN A 302 -24.95 -6.84 9.39
CA GLN A 302 -25.46 -5.50 9.15
C GLN A 302 -24.33 -4.54 8.75
N ARG A 303 -23.19 -4.58 9.46
CA ARG A 303 -22.02 -3.77 9.09
C ARG A 303 -21.40 -4.22 7.77
N LEU A 304 -21.33 -5.53 7.52
CA LEU A 304 -20.82 -6.06 6.26
C LEU A 304 -21.66 -5.62 5.07
N GLU A 305 -22.99 -5.57 5.20
CA GLU A 305 -23.89 -5.10 4.13
C GLU A 305 -23.59 -3.65 3.73
N HIS A 306 -23.36 -2.79 4.72
CA HIS A 306 -22.95 -1.42 4.46
C HIS A 306 -21.55 -1.35 3.81
N LEU A 307 -20.57 -2.09 4.34
CA LEU A 307 -19.21 -2.11 3.79
C LEU A 307 -19.16 -2.63 2.35
N THR A 308 -19.86 -3.72 2.04
CA THR A 308 -19.90 -4.27 0.67
C THR A 308 -20.65 -3.35 -0.28
N SER A 309 -21.65 -2.61 0.18
CA SER A 309 -22.33 -1.58 -0.61
C SER A 309 -21.38 -0.44 -0.98
N GLU A 310 -20.57 0.04 -0.03
CA GLU A 310 -19.54 1.06 -0.28
C GLU A 310 -18.45 0.55 -1.23
N ILE A 311 -18.01 -0.71 -1.07
CA ILE A 311 -17.07 -1.36 -1.99
C ILE A 311 -17.67 -1.43 -3.40
N GLN A 312 -18.94 -1.83 -3.54
CA GLN A 312 -19.63 -1.91 -4.82
C GLN A 312 -19.70 -0.53 -5.50
N ALA A 313 -19.98 0.53 -4.74
CA ALA A 313 -19.97 1.90 -5.22
C ALA A 313 -18.59 2.34 -5.69
N ALA A 314 -17.54 2.04 -4.91
CA ALA A 314 -16.15 2.34 -5.28
C ALA A 314 -15.72 1.60 -6.56
N LEU A 315 -16.05 0.31 -6.70
CA LEU A 315 -15.77 -0.45 -7.92
C LEU A 315 -16.46 0.14 -9.14
N LYS A 316 -17.69 0.64 -8.97
CA LYS A 316 -18.45 1.32 -10.03
C LYS A 316 -17.79 2.65 -10.43
N GLU A 317 -17.41 3.47 -9.45
CA GLU A 317 -16.71 4.74 -9.67
C GLU A 317 -15.39 4.54 -10.43
N LEU A 318 -14.64 3.50 -10.07
CA LEU A 318 -13.40 3.11 -10.74
C LEU A 318 -13.63 2.39 -12.08
N LYS A 319 -14.87 2.35 -12.60
CA LYS A 319 -15.26 1.72 -13.87
C LYS A 319 -14.88 0.23 -13.96
N PHE A 320 -14.79 -0.45 -12.84
CA PHE A 320 -14.55 -1.88 -12.77
C PHE A 320 -15.86 -2.65 -12.98
N GLU A 321 -16.48 -2.52 -14.15
CA GLU A 321 -17.77 -3.12 -14.50
C GLU A 321 -17.60 -4.30 -15.48
N GLY A 322 -18.52 -5.27 -15.51
CA GLY A 322 -18.56 -6.30 -16.57
C GLY A 322 -18.74 -7.75 -16.10
N PRO A 323 -19.36 -8.63 -16.89
CA PRO A 323 -19.83 -9.96 -16.46
C PRO A 323 -18.78 -11.10 -16.50
N VAL A 324 -17.57 -10.90 -17.05
CA VAL A 324 -16.59 -11.99 -17.24
C VAL A 324 -15.19 -11.58 -16.80
N GLY A 325 -14.55 -12.37 -15.93
CA GLY A 325 -13.10 -12.37 -15.68
C GLY A 325 -12.54 -11.44 -14.60
N ARG A 326 -13.34 -10.51 -14.05
CA ARG A 326 -12.87 -9.51 -13.08
C ARG A 326 -13.00 -9.99 -11.63
N GLN A 327 -11.97 -10.68 -11.14
CA GLN A 327 -11.88 -11.16 -9.76
C GLN A 327 -11.68 -10.02 -8.76
N VAL A 328 -12.24 -10.20 -7.55
CA VAL A 328 -11.96 -9.35 -6.38
C VAL A 328 -11.15 -10.17 -5.38
N VAL A 329 -10.06 -9.60 -4.87
CA VAL A 329 -9.21 -10.20 -3.85
C VAL A 329 -9.35 -9.41 -2.56
N LEU A 330 -9.88 -10.02 -1.51
CA LEU A 330 -9.98 -9.41 -0.18
C LEU A 330 -8.68 -9.66 0.60
N THR A 331 -8.19 -8.67 1.33
CA THR A 331 -7.03 -8.84 2.23
C THR A 331 -7.11 -7.88 3.42
N GLY A 332 -6.07 -7.78 4.22
CA GLY A 332 -6.07 -7.05 5.49
C GLY A 332 -6.68 -7.83 6.64
N GLY A 333 -6.62 -7.28 7.86
CA GLY A 333 -7.09 -7.96 9.07
C GLY A 333 -8.60 -8.25 9.06
N GLY A 334 -9.41 -7.39 8.41
CA GLY A 334 -10.84 -7.63 8.26
C GLY A 334 -11.18 -8.82 7.37
N ALA A 335 -10.27 -9.22 6.46
CA ALA A 335 -10.43 -10.40 5.64
C ALA A 335 -10.20 -11.73 6.40
N GLU A 336 -9.83 -11.67 7.69
CA GLU A 336 -9.76 -12.86 8.56
C GLU A 336 -11.14 -13.32 9.06
N LEU A 337 -12.17 -12.48 8.91
CA LEU A 337 -13.52 -12.85 9.32
C LEU A 337 -14.01 -14.09 8.54
N LYS A 338 -14.45 -15.11 9.29
CA LYS A 338 -14.90 -16.37 8.71
C LYS A 338 -16.04 -16.16 7.72
N GLY A 339 -15.90 -16.70 6.50
CA GLY A 339 -16.93 -16.63 5.45
C GLY A 339 -17.02 -15.29 4.72
N ILE A 340 -16.13 -14.34 4.99
CA ILE A 340 -16.15 -13.00 4.36
C ILE A 340 -16.12 -13.06 2.82
N ALA A 341 -15.33 -13.98 2.24
CA ALA A 341 -15.22 -14.12 0.80
C ALA A 341 -16.52 -14.63 0.17
N ASP A 342 -17.18 -15.62 0.79
CA ASP A 342 -18.46 -16.14 0.32
C ASP A 342 -19.55 -15.07 0.37
N TYR A 343 -19.61 -14.34 1.49
CA TYR A 343 -20.54 -13.23 1.68
C TYR A 343 -20.31 -12.14 0.64
N ALA A 344 -19.06 -11.70 0.45
CA ALA A 344 -18.72 -10.67 -0.53
C ALA A 344 -18.99 -11.15 -1.97
N GLN A 345 -18.76 -12.42 -2.29
CA GLN A 345 -19.07 -13.00 -3.60
C GLN A 345 -20.57 -12.92 -3.89
N GLN A 346 -21.42 -13.23 -2.91
CA GLN A 346 -22.87 -13.10 -3.04
C GLN A 346 -23.28 -11.63 -3.20
N ALA A 347 -22.72 -10.74 -2.38
CA ALA A 347 -23.08 -9.32 -2.37
C ALA A 347 -22.63 -8.58 -3.66
N LEU A 348 -21.43 -8.88 -4.15
CA LEU A 348 -20.82 -8.20 -5.30
C LEU A 348 -21.16 -8.86 -6.65
N GLY A 349 -21.68 -10.11 -6.63
CA GLY A 349 -22.00 -10.88 -7.82
C GLY A 349 -20.77 -11.25 -8.68
N ARG A 350 -19.60 -11.46 -8.05
CA ARG A 350 -18.31 -11.68 -8.71
C ARG A 350 -17.48 -12.72 -7.98
N SER A 351 -16.47 -13.31 -8.65
CA SER A 351 -15.52 -14.20 -7.96
C SER A 351 -14.74 -13.42 -6.91
N VAL A 352 -14.78 -13.90 -5.68
CA VAL A 352 -14.04 -13.33 -4.55
C VAL A 352 -13.15 -14.38 -3.91
N ARG A 353 -11.91 -14.01 -3.57
CA ARG A 353 -11.01 -14.84 -2.76
C ARG A 353 -10.29 -14.01 -1.71
N VAL A 354 -9.77 -14.65 -0.67
CA VAL A 354 -8.86 -13.99 0.29
C VAL A 354 -7.42 -14.07 -0.23
N GLY A 355 -6.75 -12.93 -0.34
CA GLY A 355 -5.34 -12.78 -0.63
C GLY A 355 -4.49 -12.84 0.64
N ARG A 356 -3.45 -13.65 0.62
CA ARG A 356 -2.48 -13.83 1.70
C ARG A 356 -1.07 -13.61 1.18
N PRO A 357 -0.13 -13.13 2.00
CA PRO A 357 1.27 -13.00 1.60
C PRO A 357 1.86 -14.35 1.20
N LYS A 358 2.55 -14.38 0.05
CA LYS A 358 3.26 -15.57 -0.47
C LYS A 358 4.65 -15.16 -0.96
N GLY A 359 5.60 -16.10 -0.97
CA GLY A 359 6.93 -15.92 -1.57
C GLY A 359 8.03 -15.43 -0.63
N LEU A 360 7.75 -15.27 0.67
CA LEU A 360 8.74 -14.98 1.70
C LEU A 360 9.21 -16.29 2.36
N THR A 361 10.50 -16.56 2.31
CA THR A 361 11.12 -17.71 3.01
C THR A 361 11.27 -17.37 4.48
N GLY A 362 10.93 -18.31 5.38
CA GLY A 362 11.08 -18.11 6.83
C GLY A 362 10.02 -17.20 7.46
N LEU A 363 8.95 -16.85 6.73
CA LEU A 363 7.82 -16.09 7.30
C LEU A 363 7.11 -16.93 8.37
N PRO A 364 6.99 -16.46 9.63
CA PRO A 364 6.28 -17.20 10.66
C PRO A 364 4.79 -17.38 10.32
N GLU A 365 4.20 -18.52 10.71
CA GLU A 365 2.78 -18.81 10.43
C GLU A 365 1.86 -17.72 10.98
N ALA A 366 2.16 -17.18 12.16
CA ALA A 366 1.43 -16.07 12.78
C ALA A 366 1.40 -14.79 11.91
N HIS A 367 2.35 -14.63 10.99
CA HIS A 367 2.46 -13.50 10.06
C HIS A 367 2.04 -13.86 8.63
N SER A 368 1.51 -15.07 8.39
CA SER A 368 1.06 -15.53 7.07
C SER A 368 -0.39 -15.14 6.73
N GLY A 369 -1.09 -14.54 7.69
CA GLY A 369 -2.48 -14.08 7.53
C GLY A 369 -2.60 -12.86 6.60
N PRO A 370 -3.81 -12.60 6.07
CA PRO A 370 -4.08 -11.43 5.23
C PRO A 370 -3.83 -10.10 5.97
N GLY A 371 -3.89 -10.10 7.32
CA GLY A 371 -3.54 -8.93 8.13
C GLY A 371 -2.08 -8.50 8.07
N PHE A 372 -1.18 -9.23 7.40
CA PHE A 372 0.24 -8.87 7.23
C PHE A 372 0.63 -8.73 5.75
N ALA A 373 -0.35 -8.70 4.85
CA ALA A 373 -0.14 -8.55 3.42
C ALA A 373 0.66 -7.28 3.08
N THR A 374 0.31 -6.15 3.69
CA THR A 374 0.99 -4.86 3.51
C THR A 374 2.45 -4.95 3.93
N LEU A 375 2.72 -5.50 5.12
CA LEU A 375 4.07 -5.68 5.65
C LEU A 375 4.97 -6.53 4.74
N ALA A 376 4.45 -7.68 4.29
CA ALA A 376 5.14 -8.53 3.32
C ALA A 376 5.36 -7.81 1.98
N GLY A 377 4.35 -7.06 1.53
CA GLY A 377 4.38 -6.26 0.32
C GLY A 377 5.45 -5.18 0.32
N LEU A 378 5.67 -4.53 1.46
CA LEU A 378 6.71 -3.52 1.64
C LEU A 378 8.10 -4.15 1.48
N ALA A 379 8.30 -5.35 2.01
CA ALA A 379 9.55 -6.09 1.85
C ALA A 379 9.81 -6.45 0.37
N PHE A 380 8.77 -6.91 -0.35
CA PHE A 380 8.87 -7.16 -1.80
C PHE A 380 9.14 -5.88 -2.60
N PHE A 381 8.45 -4.79 -2.29
CA PHE A 381 8.67 -3.50 -2.95
C PHE A 381 10.11 -3.05 -2.79
N ALA A 382 10.62 -3.05 -1.56
CA ALA A 382 11.99 -2.68 -1.25
C ALA A 382 13.02 -3.59 -1.94
N ALA A 383 12.75 -4.90 -2.04
CA ALA A 383 13.63 -5.86 -2.72
C ALA A 383 13.62 -5.72 -4.26
N SER A 384 12.52 -5.22 -4.83
CA SER A 384 12.37 -5.03 -6.28
C SER A 384 13.03 -3.76 -6.80
N ASP A 385 13.33 -2.79 -5.92
CA ASP A 385 13.93 -1.48 -6.22
C ASP A 385 13.37 -0.85 -7.51
N PRO A 386 12.04 -0.60 -7.58
CA PRO A 386 11.40 -0.16 -8.80
C PRO A 386 11.88 1.25 -9.16
N ILE A 387 11.99 1.51 -10.47
CA ILE A 387 12.31 2.86 -10.95
C ILE A 387 11.23 3.84 -10.47
N ASP A 388 11.68 4.87 -9.76
CA ASP A 388 10.84 5.97 -9.30
C ASP A 388 11.43 7.28 -9.80
N LEU A 389 10.64 8.01 -10.60
CA LEU A 389 11.08 9.26 -11.23
C LEU A 389 11.41 10.35 -10.20
N ARG A 390 10.94 10.23 -8.94
CA ARG A 390 11.33 11.14 -7.86
C ARG A 390 12.84 11.10 -7.57
N GLY A 391 13.46 9.93 -7.72
CA GLY A 391 14.86 9.67 -7.40
C GLY A 391 15.85 9.95 -8.53
N LEU A 392 15.39 10.27 -9.75
CA LEU A 392 16.26 10.54 -10.89
C LEU A 392 17.12 11.80 -10.64
N VAL A 393 18.37 11.62 -10.24
CA VAL A 393 19.31 12.75 -10.20
C VAL A 393 19.55 13.20 -11.64
N PRO A 394 19.48 14.50 -11.98
CA PRO A 394 19.87 14.95 -13.30
C PRO A 394 21.30 14.46 -13.56
N SER A 395 21.50 13.66 -14.61
CA SER A 395 22.85 13.41 -15.08
C SER A 395 23.46 14.78 -15.33
N GLN A 396 24.49 15.14 -14.57
CA GLN A 396 25.28 16.32 -14.89
C GLN A 396 25.95 16.02 -16.24
N GLN A 397 25.24 16.31 -17.33
CA GLN A 397 25.89 16.54 -18.60
C GLN A 397 26.80 17.73 -18.35
N MET A 398 28.09 17.47 -18.18
CA MET A 398 29.12 18.47 -18.38
C MET A 398 28.98 18.91 -19.84
N VAL A 399 28.12 19.92 -20.07
CA VAL A 399 28.10 20.64 -21.32
C VAL A 399 29.46 21.32 -21.40
N HIS A 400 30.39 20.70 -22.10
CA HIS A 400 31.61 21.35 -22.54
C HIS A 400 31.16 22.44 -23.53
N ARG A 401 30.81 23.61 -22.98
CA ARG A 401 30.39 24.77 -23.76
C ARG A 401 31.59 25.18 -24.60
N GLN A 402 31.64 24.72 -25.84
CA GLN A 402 32.59 25.22 -26.82
C GLN A 402 32.38 26.74 -26.87
N ARG A 403 33.39 27.49 -26.42
CA ARG A 403 33.41 28.96 -26.47
C ARG A 403 33.50 29.39 -27.94
N GLY A 404 32.37 29.33 -28.64
CA GLY A 404 32.22 29.83 -30.00
C GLY A 404 31.72 31.28 -29.98
N LEU A 405 32.62 32.20 -30.32
CA LEU A 405 32.50 33.58 -30.86
C LEU A 405 31.10 34.26 -31.09
N ARG A 406 30.11 34.11 -30.21
CA ARG A 406 28.83 34.86 -30.30
C ARG A 406 28.89 36.29 -29.73
N GLY A 407 30.04 36.75 -29.24
CA GLY A 407 30.23 38.09 -28.69
C GLY A 407 30.62 39.18 -29.68
N PHE A 408 31.10 38.83 -30.88
CA PHE A 408 31.69 39.83 -31.79
C PHE A 408 30.68 40.48 -32.77
N TRP A 409 29.53 39.84 -33.01
CA TRP A 409 28.56 40.33 -34.01
C TRP A 409 27.54 41.34 -33.47
N LYS A 410 27.35 41.45 -32.15
CA LYS A 410 26.43 42.44 -31.55
C LYS A 410 27.03 43.84 -31.36
N LEU A 411 28.36 43.98 -31.44
CA LEU A 411 29.04 45.28 -31.34
C LEU A 411 29.19 46.00 -32.69
N VAL A 412 29.20 45.26 -33.81
CA VAL A 412 29.36 45.85 -35.16
C VAL A 412 28.06 46.43 -35.71
N GLN A 413 26.88 45.95 -35.27
CA GLN A 413 25.59 46.52 -35.67
C GLN A 413 25.19 47.78 -34.89
N ALA A 414 25.75 48.00 -33.69
CA ALA A 414 25.49 49.22 -32.91
C ALA A 414 26.33 50.43 -33.39
N ALA A 415 27.44 50.21 -34.08
CA ALA A 415 28.31 51.28 -34.58
C ALA A 415 27.93 51.82 -35.97
N LYS A 416 27.02 51.15 -36.70
CA LYS A 416 26.54 51.57 -38.04
C LYS A 416 25.19 52.30 -38.04
N ALA A 417 24.59 52.52 -36.87
CA ALA A 417 23.31 53.23 -36.74
C ALA A 417 23.46 54.70 -36.30
N ASN A 418 24.69 55.24 -36.25
CA ASN A 418 24.96 56.58 -35.73
C ASN A 418 26.00 57.37 -36.56
N TYR A 419 25.95 57.27 -37.89
CA TYR A 419 26.51 58.25 -38.83
C TYR A 419 25.71 58.26 -40.13
#